data_AF-A0A183GJN2-F1
#
_entry.id   AF-A0A183GJN2-F1
#
_cell.length_a   1.000
_cell.length_b   1.000
_cell.length_c   1.000
_cell.angle_alpha   90.00
_cell.angle_beta   90.00
_cell.angle_gamma   90.00
#
_symmetry.space_group_name_H-M   'P 1'
#
loop_
_entity.id
_entity.type
_entity.pdbx_description
1 polymer ?
#
loop_
_entity_poly.entity_id
_entity_poly.type
_entity_poly.pdbx_seq_one_letter_code
_entity_poly.pdbx_strand_id
1 'polypeptide(L)'
;MDAITRDLQKPVPWTLLYADDVMLASEDKDEPEREVQAWCDRLVRFGLKLNVKKTEHLTTDFTESSSIKVNGIELPCTSVFKYLGSAVASDGNLITEVNSRVSAAWSKWRSLSGVLRNRKIPKHLKLKIYRAVVGPVAMYGTEYWPTTKEVETRLSVMETKMLRWTAGVTRMDRIQNDAIRQKLVSRR
;
A
#
# COMPACT_ATOMS: atom_id res chain seq x y z
N MET A 1 -7.06 14.79 17.17
CA MET A 1 -6.09 13.69 17.38
C MET A 1 -4.75 14.23 17.84
N ASP A 2 -4.00 14.92 16.99
CA ASP A 2 -2.65 15.40 17.33
C ASP A 2 -2.54 16.17 18.67
N ALA A 3 -3.36 17.21 18.87
CA ALA A 3 -3.30 18.01 20.09
C ALA A 3 -3.68 17.24 21.38
N ILE A 4 -4.58 16.26 21.30
CA ILE A 4 -5.10 15.54 22.47
C ILE A 4 -4.23 14.35 22.88
N THR A 5 -3.38 13.87 21.97
CA THR A 5 -2.47 12.73 22.21
C THR A 5 -1.00 13.13 22.25
N ARG A 6 -0.67 14.42 22.19
CA ARG A 6 0.71 14.95 22.07
C ARG A 6 1.69 14.38 23.08
N ASP A 7 1.26 14.15 24.32
CA ASP A 7 2.08 13.59 25.40
C ASP A 7 2.26 12.07 25.33
N LEU A 8 1.45 11.38 24.52
CA LEU A 8 1.59 9.95 24.22
C LEU A 8 2.41 9.69 22.95
N GLN A 9 2.67 10.73 22.15
CA GLN A 9 3.39 10.59 20.89
C GLN A 9 4.89 10.41 21.13
N LYS A 10 5.46 9.40 20.48
CA LYS A 10 6.90 9.20 20.36
C LYS A 10 7.40 9.75 19.02
N PRO A 11 8.70 10.10 18.90
CA PRO A 11 9.26 10.55 17.63
C PRO A 11 9.16 9.45 16.56
N VAL A 12 9.19 9.86 15.29
CA VAL A 12 9.26 8.93 14.14
C VAL A 12 10.46 7.98 14.32
N PRO A 13 10.31 6.66 14.10
CA PRO A 13 9.16 5.97 13.49
C PRO A 13 8.13 5.38 14.48
N TRP A 14 8.24 5.66 15.78
CA TRP A 14 7.50 4.95 16.83
C TRP A 14 6.02 5.32 16.95
N THR A 15 5.65 6.54 16.56
CA THR A 15 4.26 6.96 16.46
C THR A 15 4.04 7.68 15.14
N LEU A 16 3.12 7.16 14.33
CA LEU A 16 2.68 7.79 13.08
C LEU A 16 1.19 8.10 13.18
N LEU A 17 0.83 9.34 12.82
CA LEU A 17 -0.53 9.85 12.89
C LEU A 17 -0.96 10.41 11.54
N TYR A 18 -2.15 10.01 11.09
CA TYR A 18 -2.78 10.60 9.92
C TYR A 18 -4.30 10.55 10.05
N ALA A 19 -4.94 11.72 10.17
CA ALA A 19 -6.37 11.82 10.44
C ALA A 19 -6.80 10.96 11.66
N ASP A 20 -7.58 9.90 11.44
CA ASP A 20 -8.00 8.91 12.44
C ASP A 20 -7.10 7.65 12.50
N ASP A 21 -6.23 7.45 11.51
CA ASP A 21 -5.28 6.34 11.49
C ASP A 21 -4.08 6.63 12.41
N VAL A 22 -3.77 5.67 13.28
CA VAL A 22 -2.64 5.71 14.22
C VAL A 22 -1.84 4.42 14.07
N MET A 23 -0.53 4.53 13.92
CA MET A 23 0.40 3.40 13.99
C MET A 23 1.37 3.61 15.16
N LEU A 24 1.46 2.59 16.00
CA LEU A 24 2.35 2.51 17.15
C LEU A 24 3.35 1.39 16.88
N ALA A 25 4.63 1.67 17.13
CA ALA A 25 5.71 0.71 16.96
C ALA A 25 6.54 0.64 18.24
N SER A 26 7.09 -0.52 18.53
CA SER A 26 7.96 -0.77 19.68
C SER A 26 8.93 -1.90 19.38
N GLU A 27 10.11 -1.87 20.01
CA GLU A 27 11.05 -3.00 20.07
C GLU A 27 10.74 -3.95 21.24
N ASP A 28 10.12 -3.44 22.31
CA ASP A 28 9.66 -4.22 23.46
C ASP A 28 8.28 -4.82 23.16
N LYS A 29 8.12 -6.14 23.36
CA LYS A 29 6.86 -6.87 23.15
C LYS A 29 5.73 -6.42 24.07
N ASP A 30 6.05 -5.96 25.28
CA ASP A 30 5.05 -5.61 26.29
C ASP A 30 4.59 -4.15 26.19
N GLU A 31 5.35 -3.31 25.47
CA GLU A 31 5.07 -1.89 25.34
C GLU A 31 3.85 -1.57 24.46
N PRO A 32 3.62 -2.22 23.30
CA PRO A 32 2.44 -1.98 22.46
C PRO A 32 1.11 -2.12 23.20
N GLU A 33 0.97 -3.12 24.08
CA GLU A 33 -0.26 -3.29 24.86
C GLU A 33 -0.50 -2.10 25.79
N ARG A 34 0.54 -1.70 26.53
CA ARG A 34 0.48 -0.54 27.43
C ARG A 34 0.16 0.75 26.66
N GLU A 35 0.79 0.94 25.51
CA GLU A 35 0.57 2.13 24.68
C GLU A 35 -0.84 2.17 24.12
N VAL A 36 -1.31 1.09 23.47
CA VAL A 36 -2.66 1.08 22.89
C VAL A 36 -3.72 1.28 23.97
N GLN A 37 -3.51 0.74 25.18
CA GLN A 37 -4.40 1.01 26.32
C GLN A 37 -4.36 2.48 26.76
N ALA A 38 -3.17 3.07 26.90
CA ALA A 38 -3.02 4.49 27.25
C ALA A 38 -3.68 5.43 26.21
N TRP A 39 -3.54 5.08 24.92
CA TRP A 39 -4.23 5.77 23.83
C TRP A 39 -5.75 5.59 23.93
N CYS A 40 -6.24 4.39 24.20
CA CYS A 40 -7.66 4.14 24.37
C CYS A 40 -8.25 4.99 25.52
N ASP A 41 -7.60 4.98 26.69
CA ASP A 41 -8.03 5.76 27.86
C ASP A 41 -8.02 7.25 27.58
N ARG A 42 -7.00 7.74 26.86
CA ARG A 42 -6.91 9.14 26.44
C ARG A 42 -8.06 9.51 25.49
N LEU A 43 -8.34 8.69 24.49
CA LEU A 43 -9.39 8.97 23.52
C LEU A 43 -10.77 9.05 24.19
N VAL A 44 -11.05 8.16 25.14
CA VAL A 44 -12.32 8.16 25.89
C VAL A 44 -12.53 9.47 26.65
N ARG A 45 -11.47 10.06 27.24
CA ARG A 45 -11.56 11.36 27.95
C ARG A 45 -12.02 12.51 27.05
N PHE A 46 -11.81 12.41 25.74
CA PHE A 46 -12.22 13.39 24.75
C PHE A 46 -13.46 12.97 23.96
N GLY A 47 -14.18 11.94 24.43
CA GLY A 47 -15.40 11.44 23.77
C GLY A 47 -15.13 10.64 22.48
N LEU A 48 -13.90 10.21 22.25
CA LEU A 48 -13.51 9.37 21.11
C LEU A 48 -13.42 7.90 21.54
N LYS A 49 -13.64 6.99 20.58
CA LYS A 49 -13.61 5.55 20.83
C LYS A 49 -12.72 4.84 19.82
N LEU A 50 -11.81 4.01 20.32
CA LEU A 50 -10.99 3.13 19.48
C LEU A 50 -11.89 2.11 18.77
N ASN A 51 -11.70 1.96 17.46
CA ASN A 51 -12.39 0.95 16.68
C ASN A 51 -11.65 -0.40 16.74
N VAL A 52 -11.86 -1.14 17.83
CA VAL A 52 -11.20 -2.43 18.10
C VAL A 52 -11.35 -3.43 16.94
N LYS A 53 -12.45 -3.37 16.17
CA LYS A 53 -12.64 -4.26 15.00
C LYS A 53 -11.73 -3.94 13.81
N LYS A 54 -11.23 -2.72 13.72
CA LYS A 54 -10.29 -2.27 12.69
C LYS A 54 -8.85 -2.21 13.19
N THR A 55 -8.65 -2.22 14.50
CA THR A 55 -7.32 -2.26 15.11
C THR A 55 -6.77 -3.68 14.99
N GLU A 56 -5.57 -3.81 14.47
CA GLU A 56 -4.83 -5.07 14.32
C GLU A 56 -3.40 -4.86 14.83
N HIS A 57 -2.68 -5.94 15.10
CA HIS A 57 -1.25 -5.88 15.42
C HIS A 57 -0.45 -6.86 14.57
N LEU A 58 0.84 -6.55 14.44
CA LEU A 58 1.82 -7.35 13.73
C LEU A 58 3.03 -7.52 14.64
N THR A 59 3.53 -8.75 14.74
CA THR A 59 4.81 -9.04 15.39
C THR A 59 5.74 -9.72 14.39
N THR A 60 7.02 -9.38 14.45
CA THR A 60 8.08 -10.04 13.67
C THR A 60 8.66 -11.26 14.40
N ASP A 61 8.35 -11.44 15.68
CA ASP A 61 8.86 -12.55 16.47
C ASP A 61 8.02 -13.82 16.28
N PHE A 62 8.62 -14.81 15.61
CA PHE A 62 8.00 -16.10 15.32
C PHE A 62 7.92 -17.06 16.51
N THR A 63 8.54 -16.71 17.64
CA THR A 63 8.76 -17.63 18.77
C THR A 63 7.64 -17.61 19.80
N GLU A 64 6.82 -16.55 19.87
CA GLU A 64 5.77 -16.42 20.88
C GLU A 64 4.53 -15.74 20.30
N SER A 65 3.37 -16.35 20.51
CA SER A 65 2.08 -15.71 20.27
C SER A 65 1.91 -14.56 21.28
N SER A 66 2.35 -13.36 20.90
CA SER A 66 2.08 -12.14 21.66
C SER A 66 0.61 -11.76 21.42
N SER A 67 -0.23 -12.01 22.42
CA SER A 67 -1.60 -11.51 22.46
C SER A 67 -1.58 -10.08 22.98
N ILE A 68 -2.02 -9.11 22.18
CA ILE A 68 -2.21 -7.73 22.63
C ILE A 68 -3.69 -7.53 22.97
N LYS A 69 -3.99 -7.02 24.15
CA LYS A 69 -5.36 -6.77 24.61
C LYS A 69 -5.63 -5.30 24.88
N VAL A 70 -6.82 -4.84 24.50
CA VAL A 70 -7.31 -3.49 24.80
C VAL A 70 -8.66 -3.61 25.48
N ASN A 71 -8.78 -3.08 26.69
CA ASN A 71 -9.96 -3.27 27.54
C ASN A 71 -10.35 -4.76 27.70
N GLY A 72 -9.36 -5.64 27.76
CA GLY A 72 -9.56 -7.10 27.84
C GLY A 72 -9.98 -7.78 26.53
N ILE A 73 -10.15 -7.04 25.43
CA ILE A 73 -10.44 -7.58 24.10
C ILE A 73 -9.13 -7.80 23.37
N GLU A 74 -8.89 -9.03 22.92
CA GLU A 74 -7.70 -9.38 22.13
C GLU A 74 -7.78 -8.79 20.73
N LEU A 75 -6.69 -8.12 20.31
CA LEU A 75 -6.53 -7.59 18.97
C LEU A 75 -6.17 -8.72 17.99
N PRO A 76 -6.70 -8.69 16.76
CA PRO A 76 -6.32 -9.64 15.73
C PRO A 76 -4.85 -9.47 15.35
N CYS A 77 -4.08 -10.55 15.48
CA CYS A 77 -2.73 -10.64 14.94
C CYS A 77 -2.79 -10.90 13.42
N THR A 78 -2.13 -10.06 12.62
CA THR A 78 -2.03 -10.22 11.16
C THR A 78 -0.61 -10.54 10.74
N SER A 79 -0.44 -11.23 9.62
CA SER A 79 0.88 -11.40 8.97
C SER A 79 1.24 -10.27 8.02
N VAL A 80 0.26 -9.43 7.68
CA VAL A 80 0.44 -8.25 6.82
C VAL A 80 -0.34 -7.08 7.42
N PHE A 81 0.38 -6.11 7.93
CA PHE A 81 -0.16 -4.87 8.49
C PHE A 81 -0.25 -3.80 7.41
N LYS A 82 -1.34 -3.03 7.37
CA LYS A 82 -1.49 -1.93 6.40
C LYS A 82 -1.63 -0.58 7.08
N TYR A 83 -0.79 0.36 6.69
CA TYR A 83 -0.87 1.75 7.12
C TYR A 83 -0.80 2.69 5.91
N LEU A 84 -1.81 3.56 5.75
CA LEU A 84 -1.92 4.52 4.64
C LEU A 84 -1.70 3.90 3.25
N GLY A 85 -2.18 2.67 3.10
CA GLY A 85 -2.04 1.88 1.88
C GLY A 85 -0.73 1.08 1.77
N SER A 86 0.33 1.44 2.49
CA SER A 86 1.56 0.66 2.51
C SER A 86 1.40 -0.57 3.41
N ALA A 87 1.80 -1.74 2.89
CA ALA A 87 1.78 -3.00 3.61
C ALA A 87 3.16 -3.35 4.15
N VAL A 88 3.19 -3.89 5.36
CA VAL A 88 4.38 -4.44 6.01
C VAL A 88 4.08 -5.88 6.37
N ALA A 89 4.94 -6.81 5.96
CA ALA A 89 4.79 -8.23 6.27
C ALA A 89 5.61 -8.60 7.52
N SER A 90 5.16 -9.58 8.28
CA SER A 90 5.82 -10.05 9.51
C SER A 90 7.23 -10.59 9.27
N ASP A 91 7.49 -11.12 8.07
CA ASP A 91 8.79 -11.61 7.63
C ASP A 91 9.69 -10.51 7.02
N GLY A 92 9.24 -9.25 7.05
CA GLY A 92 9.93 -8.13 6.42
C GLY A 92 9.93 -8.16 4.89
N ASN A 93 9.13 -9.05 4.27
CA ASN A 93 9.22 -9.26 2.83
C ASN A 93 8.51 -8.17 2.02
N LEU A 94 9.33 -7.33 1.39
CA LEU A 94 8.90 -6.23 0.50
C LEU A 94 8.00 -6.70 -0.66
N ILE A 95 8.15 -7.94 -1.10
CA ILE A 95 7.36 -8.52 -2.20
C ILE A 95 5.86 -8.41 -1.96
N THR A 96 5.42 -8.51 -0.70
CA THR A 96 4.02 -8.35 -0.32
C THR A 96 3.50 -6.96 -0.66
N GLU A 97 4.27 -5.91 -0.37
CA GLU A 97 3.90 -4.53 -0.68
C GLU A 97 3.93 -4.27 -2.20
N VAL A 98 4.95 -4.75 -2.89
CA VAL A 98 5.03 -4.65 -4.36
C VAL A 98 3.81 -5.28 -5.02
N ASN A 99 3.39 -6.46 -4.54
CA ASN A 99 2.20 -7.14 -5.05
C ASN A 99 0.91 -6.38 -4.71
N SER A 100 0.84 -5.77 -3.53
CA SER A 100 -0.27 -4.88 -3.13
C SER A 100 -0.42 -3.70 -4.10
N ARG A 101 0.68 -2.99 -4.41
CA ARG A 101 0.69 -1.89 -5.39
C ARG A 101 0.33 -2.35 -6.80
N VAL A 102 0.86 -3.49 -7.25
CA VAL A 102 0.53 -4.08 -8.55
C VAL A 102 -0.97 -4.38 -8.63
N SER A 103 -1.55 -4.95 -7.58
CA SER A 103 -2.99 -5.24 -7.50
C SER A 103 -3.84 -3.96 -7.50
N ALA A 104 -3.43 -2.93 -6.77
CA ALA A 104 -4.10 -1.63 -6.74
C ALA A 104 -4.08 -0.96 -8.12
N ALA A 105 -2.93 -0.96 -8.81
CA ALA A 105 -2.79 -0.45 -10.16
C ALA A 105 -3.67 -1.22 -11.15
N TRP A 106 -3.75 -2.56 -11.04
CA TRP A 106 -4.67 -3.37 -11.85
C TRP A 106 -6.13 -3.06 -11.59
N SER A 107 -6.51 -2.85 -10.34
CA SER A 107 -7.88 -2.48 -9.98
C SER A 107 -8.23 -1.12 -10.57
N LYS A 108 -7.31 -0.15 -10.48
CA LYS A 108 -7.52 1.17 -11.09
C LYS A 108 -7.57 1.11 -12.62
N TRP A 109 -6.66 0.37 -13.25
CA TRP A 109 -6.68 0.16 -14.70
C TRP A 109 -8.00 -0.49 -15.16
N ARG A 110 -8.49 -1.51 -14.44
CA ARG A 110 -9.77 -2.18 -14.74
C ARG A 110 -10.95 -1.22 -14.67
N SER A 111 -10.99 -0.33 -13.69
CA SER A 111 -12.02 0.72 -13.60
C SER A 111 -12.04 1.66 -14.80
N LEU A 112 -10.90 1.83 -15.47
CA LEU A 112 -10.74 2.67 -16.67
C LEU A 112 -10.77 1.87 -17.99
N SER A 113 -10.98 0.55 -17.92
CA SER A 113 -10.83 -0.34 -19.07
C SER A 113 -11.75 0.02 -20.24
N GLY A 114 -12.95 0.56 -19.96
CA GLY A 114 -13.87 1.05 -21.00
C GLY A 114 -13.26 2.16 -21.86
N VAL A 115 -12.48 3.08 -21.26
CA VAL A 115 -11.78 4.16 -21.97
C VAL A 115 -10.48 3.64 -22.59
N LEU A 116 -9.67 2.92 -21.80
CA LEU A 116 -8.35 2.46 -22.21
C LEU A 116 -8.41 1.43 -23.36
N ARG A 117 -9.47 0.62 -23.43
CA ARG A 117 -9.66 -0.35 -24.51
C ARG A 117 -10.44 0.19 -25.71
N ASN A 118 -11.05 1.37 -25.61
CA ASN A 118 -11.88 1.91 -26.69
C ASN A 118 -11.03 2.27 -27.93
N ARG A 119 -11.27 1.64 -29.07
CA ARG A 119 -10.52 1.89 -30.31
C ARG A 119 -10.74 3.30 -30.89
N LYS A 120 -11.85 3.96 -30.55
CA LYS A 120 -12.18 5.32 -31.01
C LYS A 120 -11.35 6.40 -30.31
N ILE A 121 -10.76 6.09 -29.14
CA ILE A 121 -9.99 7.07 -28.37
C ILE A 121 -8.53 7.07 -28.86
N PRO A 122 -7.97 8.25 -29.20
CA PRO A 122 -6.57 8.37 -29.59
C PRO A 122 -5.59 7.77 -28.57
N LYS A 123 -4.56 7.08 -29.07
CA LYS A 123 -3.56 6.38 -28.23
C LYS A 123 -2.86 7.32 -27.23
N HIS A 124 -2.51 8.52 -27.65
CA HIS A 124 -1.83 9.50 -26.78
C HIS A 124 -2.70 9.94 -25.59
N LEU A 125 -4.02 10.09 -25.78
CA LEU A 125 -4.95 10.41 -24.68
C LEU A 125 -5.06 9.26 -23.69
N LYS A 126 -5.16 8.01 -24.19
CA LYS A 126 -5.15 6.82 -23.32
C LYS A 126 -3.89 6.74 -22.48
N LEU A 127 -2.73 7.04 -23.08
CA LEU A 127 -1.48 7.06 -22.35
C LEU A 127 -1.41 8.18 -21.32
N LYS A 128 -1.92 9.37 -21.65
CA LYS A 128 -2.02 10.48 -20.69
C LYS A 128 -2.87 10.07 -19.48
N ILE A 129 -4.01 9.42 -19.71
CA ILE A 129 -4.88 8.88 -18.64
C ILE A 129 -4.14 7.81 -17.83
N TYR A 130 -3.48 6.86 -18.51
CA TYR A 130 -2.70 5.82 -17.83
C TYR A 130 -1.63 6.41 -16.92
N ARG A 131 -0.80 7.33 -17.44
CA ARG A 131 0.27 7.99 -16.69
C ARG A 131 -0.25 8.89 -15.57
N ALA A 132 -1.41 9.51 -15.74
CA ALA A 132 -1.98 10.40 -14.73
C ALA A 132 -2.73 9.66 -13.62
N VAL A 133 -3.28 8.47 -13.90
CA VAL A 133 -4.21 7.80 -12.98
C VAL A 133 -3.72 6.43 -12.50
N VAL A 134 -3.09 5.64 -13.36
CA VAL A 134 -2.63 4.28 -13.03
C VAL A 134 -1.17 4.31 -12.57
N GLY A 135 -0.33 5.09 -13.25
CA GLY A 135 1.10 5.25 -12.92
C GLY A 135 1.34 5.62 -11.45
N PRO A 136 0.72 6.69 -10.91
CA PRO A 136 0.93 7.08 -9.52
C PRO A 136 0.50 6.01 -8.51
N VAL A 137 -0.55 5.25 -8.80
CA VAL A 137 -1.00 4.15 -7.93
C VAL A 137 0.04 3.02 -7.86
N ALA A 138 0.67 2.71 -9.00
CA ALA A 138 1.74 1.72 -9.06
C ALA A 138 3.04 2.18 -8.39
N MET A 139 3.33 3.50 -8.44
CA MET A 139 4.58 4.09 -7.94
C MET A 139 4.51 4.55 -6.49
N TYR A 140 3.33 4.54 -5.87
CA TYR A 140 3.17 4.93 -4.47
C TYR A 140 4.07 4.08 -3.56
N GLY A 141 4.90 4.71 -2.74
CA GLY A 141 5.80 4.03 -1.82
C GLY A 141 7.09 3.48 -2.46
N THR A 142 7.31 3.71 -3.75
CA THR A 142 8.56 3.27 -4.39
C THR A 142 9.79 4.01 -3.89
N GLU A 143 9.63 5.19 -3.29
CA GLU A 143 10.69 5.99 -2.70
C GLU A 143 11.46 5.30 -1.56
N TYR A 144 10.85 4.32 -0.88
CA TYR A 144 11.48 3.55 0.21
C TYR A 144 11.85 2.13 -0.19
N TRP A 145 11.57 1.71 -1.43
CA TRP A 145 11.88 0.36 -1.88
C TRP A 145 13.36 0.25 -2.27
N PRO A 146 14.08 -0.82 -1.87
CA PRO A 146 15.35 -1.15 -2.51
C PRO A 146 15.12 -1.43 -4.00
N THR A 147 15.96 -0.80 -4.85
CA THR A 147 15.95 -0.99 -6.31
C THR A 147 16.54 -2.35 -6.69
N THR A 148 15.79 -3.42 -6.41
CA THR A 148 16.18 -4.78 -6.79
C THR A 148 15.62 -5.13 -8.18
N LYS A 149 16.35 -5.99 -8.90
CA LYS A 149 15.89 -6.51 -10.21
C LYS A 149 14.52 -7.18 -10.12
N GLU A 150 14.18 -7.79 -9.00
CA GLU A 150 12.88 -8.44 -8.81
C GLU A 150 11.73 -7.41 -8.79
N VAL A 151 11.90 -6.34 -8.03
CA VAL A 151 10.93 -5.23 -7.94
C VAL A 151 10.74 -4.58 -9.32
N GLU A 152 11.84 -4.23 -9.98
CA GLU A 152 11.83 -3.66 -11.33
C GLU A 152 11.12 -4.58 -12.33
N THR A 153 11.42 -5.88 -12.29
CA THR A 153 10.82 -6.87 -13.18
C THR A 153 9.31 -6.94 -12.97
N ARG A 154 8.82 -6.95 -11.73
CA ARG A 154 7.38 -7.01 -11.44
C ARG A 154 6.63 -5.78 -11.93
N LEU A 155 7.16 -4.59 -11.66
CA LEU A 155 6.59 -3.34 -12.16
C LEU A 155 6.61 -3.28 -13.69
N SER A 156 7.72 -3.68 -14.32
CA SER A 156 7.85 -3.71 -15.78
C SER A 156 6.88 -4.70 -16.43
N VAL A 157 6.70 -5.90 -15.85
CA VAL A 157 5.73 -6.88 -16.32
C VAL A 157 4.30 -6.36 -16.22
N MET A 158 3.96 -5.71 -15.10
CA MET A 158 2.65 -5.08 -14.91
C MET A 158 2.40 -3.98 -15.96
N GLU A 159 3.30 -3.00 -16.06
CA GLU A 159 3.20 -1.87 -17.00
C GLU A 159 3.06 -2.39 -18.44
N THR A 160 3.94 -3.29 -18.84
CA THR A 160 3.95 -3.85 -20.19
C THR A 160 2.63 -4.53 -20.53
N LYS A 161 2.08 -5.34 -19.60
CA LYS A 161 0.76 -5.96 -19.80
C LYS A 161 -0.31 -4.89 -20.00
N MET A 162 -0.42 -3.92 -19.08
CA MET A 162 -1.44 -2.86 -19.17
C MET A 162 -1.35 -2.05 -20.46
N LEU A 163 -0.14 -1.70 -20.91
CA LEU A 163 0.09 -0.95 -22.14
C LEU A 163 -0.27 -1.77 -23.39
N ARG A 164 0.01 -3.08 -23.40
CA ARG A 164 -0.42 -3.98 -24.49
C ARG A 164 -1.94 -3.98 -24.64
N TRP A 165 -2.66 -4.17 -23.53
CA TRP A 165 -4.12 -4.13 -23.52
C TRP A 165 -4.66 -2.77 -23.98
N THR A 166 -4.02 -1.68 -23.56
CA THR A 166 -4.39 -0.30 -23.94
C THR A 166 -4.18 -0.04 -25.44
N ALA A 167 -3.11 -0.61 -26.01
CA ALA A 167 -2.82 -0.56 -27.44
C ALA A 167 -3.69 -1.50 -28.28
N GLY A 168 -4.44 -2.42 -27.65
CA GLY A 168 -5.22 -3.45 -28.34
C GLY A 168 -4.34 -4.54 -28.97
N VAL A 169 -3.12 -4.73 -28.47
CA VAL A 169 -2.12 -5.68 -28.97
C VAL A 169 -2.14 -6.94 -28.12
N THR A 170 -2.29 -8.09 -28.77
CA THR A 170 -2.25 -9.41 -28.16
C THR A 170 -0.84 -10.01 -28.24
N ARG A 171 -0.63 -11.18 -27.63
CA ARG A 171 0.62 -11.94 -27.82
C ARG A 171 0.76 -12.50 -29.23
N MET A 172 -0.36 -12.74 -29.93
CA MET A 172 -0.37 -13.30 -31.29
C MET A 172 0.21 -12.33 -32.32
N ASP A 173 0.15 -11.02 -32.04
CA ASP A 173 0.70 -10.00 -32.93
C ASP A 173 2.24 -10.00 -32.99
N ARG A 174 2.92 -10.80 -32.13
CA ARG A 174 4.38 -10.95 -32.05
C ARG A 174 5.16 -9.62 -31.96
N ILE A 175 4.51 -8.55 -31.47
CA ILE A 175 5.13 -7.24 -31.27
C ILE A 175 5.98 -7.26 -29.99
N GLN A 176 7.25 -6.86 -30.12
CA GLN A 176 8.17 -6.67 -29.00
C GLN A 176 7.70 -5.59 -28.03
N ASN A 177 8.01 -5.75 -26.73
CA ASN A 177 7.58 -4.82 -25.70
C ASN A 177 8.21 -3.42 -25.89
N ASP A 178 9.46 -3.36 -26.35
CA ASP A 178 10.16 -2.09 -26.61
C ASP A 178 9.50 -1.30 -27.73
N ALA A 179 9.02 -1.98 -28.78
CA ALA A 179 8.27 -1.34 -29.84
C ALA A 179 6.93 -0.77 -29.36
N ILE A 180 6.30 -1.37 -28.34
CA ILE A 180 5.06 -0.86 -27.72
C ILE A 180 5.36 0.33 -26.83
N ARG A 181 6.43 0.25 -26.02
CA ARG A 181 6.93 1.37 -25.22
C ARG A 181 7.28 2.54 -26.13
N GLN A 182 8.07 2.35 -27.18
CA GLN A 182 8.40 3.41 -28.14
C GLN A 182 7.13 3.99 -28.77
N LYS A 183 6.24 3.19 -29.36
CA LYS A 183 5.02 3.69 -30.02
C LYS A 183 4.06 4.48 -29.11
N LEU A 184 4.07 4.21 -27.82
CA LEU A 184 3.22 4.90 -26.85
C LEU A 184 3.97 6.09 -26.22
N VAL A 185 5.21 5.88 -25.77
CA VAL A 185 6.00 6.83 -24.99
C VAL A 185 6.72 7.86 -25.85
N SER A 186 7.10 7.55 -27.10
CA SER A 186 7.76 8.49 -28.02
C SER A 186 6.74 9.43 -28.68
N ARG A 187 6.42 10.50 -27.96
CA ARG A 187 6.03 11.82 -28.48
C ARG A 187 6.12 12.78 -27.31
N ARG A 188 7.35 13.20 -27.01
CA ARG A 188 7.61 14.58 -26.60
C ARG A 188 7.87 15.36 -27.87
#